data_AF-A0A918RDS0-F1
#
_entry.id   AF-A0A918RDS0-F1
#
_cell.length_a   1.000
_cell.length_b   1.000
_cell.length_c   1.000
_cell.angle_alpha   90.00
_cell.angle_beta   90.00
_cell.angle_gamma   90.00
#
_symmetry.space_group_name_H-M   'P 1'
#
loop_
_entity.id
_entity.type
_entity.pdbx_description
1 polymer ?
#
loop_
_entity_poly.entity_id
_entity_poly.type
_entity_poly.pdbx_seq_one_letter_code
_entity_poly.pdbx_strand_id
1 'polypeptide(L)'
;MIGISNAEIDRTAAFQERWGGIALPSASDYEGGPRVLEVDASEGSAVAGWRFPAGGCRVSTAHGFMIGPGDEFGIDADRWTPVHAGTEGWVKALALADHVGYWAKTITKIQGGAVEELDLDGIEPVPEVQDLLTPGGGARTH
;
A
#
# COMPACT_ATOMS: atom_id res chain seq x y z
N MET A 1 0.22 -28.71 -15.45
CA MET A 1 -0.27 -27.94 -14.29
C MET A 1 0.97 -27.53 -13.51
N ILE A 2 1.46 -26.31 -13.71
CA ILE A 2 2.61 -25.81 -12.93
C ILE A 2 2.00 -25.23 -11.66
N GLY A 3 2.19 -25.94 -10.54
CA GLY A 3 1.64 -25.53 -9.24
C GLY A 3 2.35 -24.29 -8.71
N ILE A 4 1.63 -23.50 -7.91
CA ILE A 4 2.19 -22.41 -7.11
C ILE A 4 3.27 -23.00 -6.19
N SER A 5 4.42 -22.33 -6.09
CA SER A 5 5.52 -22.78 -5.23
C SER A 5 5.21 -22.59 -3.75
N ASN A 6 5.76 -23.44 -2.86
CA ASN A 6 5.60 -23.26 -1.41
C ASN A 6 6.06 -21.87 -0.94
N ALA A 7 7.12 -21.31 -1.52
CA ALA A 7 7.58 -19.97 -1.19
C ALA A 7 6.51 -18.89 -1.46
N GLU A 8 5.70 -19.07 -2.51
CA GLU A 8 4.59 -18.15 -2.82
C GLU A 8 3.40 -18.34 -1.88
N ILE A 9 3.17 -19.57 -1.42
CA ILE A 9 2.17 -19.86 -0.38
C ILE A 9 2.59 -19.23 0.96
N ASP A 10 3.86 -19.36 1.34
CA ASP A 10 4.39 -18.77 2.57
C ASP A 10 4.32 -17.23 2.52
N ARG A 11 4.59 -16.63 1.35
CA ARG A 11 4.51 -15.19 1.12
C ARG A 11 3.09 -14.65 1.27
N THR A 12 2.12 -15.32 0.67
CA THR A 12 0.70 -14.96 0.80
C THR A 12 0.22 -15.14 2.25
N ALA A 13 0.62 -16.22 2.92
CA ALA A 13 0.32 -16.43 4.34
C ALA A 13 0.89 -15.32 5.24
N ALA A 14 2.16 -14.94 5.04
CA ALA A 14 2.80 -13.87 5.81
C ALA A 14 2.14 -12.51 5.58
N PHE A 15 1.72 -12.21 4.35
CA PHE A 15 0.96 -11.01 4.07
C PHE A 15 -0.40 -11.03 4.79
N GLN A 16 -1.14 -12.13 4.68
CA GLN A 16 -2.45 -12.27 5.32
C GLN A 16 -2.36 -12.16 6.85
N GLU A 17 -1.33 -12.74 7.46
CA GLU A 17 -1.10 -12.65 8.91
C GLU A 17 -0.82 -11.20 9.35
N ARG A 18 -0.02 -10.47 8.57
CA ARG A 18 0.41 -9.11 8.92
C ARG A 18 -0.65 -8.05 8.61
N TRP A 19 -1.36 -8.20 7.49
CA TRP A 19 -2.19 -7.14 6.91
C TRP A 19 -3.66 -7.50 6.78
N GLY A 20 -4.00 -8.78 6.85
CA GLY A 20 -5.34 -9.28 6.63
C GLY A 20 -6.38 -8.62 7.53
N GLY A 21 -7.44 -8.09 6.93
CA GLY A 21 -8.55 -7.47 7.65
C GLY A 21 -8.33 -6.02 8.06
N ILE A 22 -7.15 -5.43 7.78
CA ILE A 22 -6.90 -4.01 8.06
C ILE A 22 -7.71 -3.15 7.08
N ALA A 23 -8.65 -2.38 7.62
CA ALA A 23 -9.38 -1.37 6.86
C ALA A 23 -8.50 -0.14 6.66
N LEU A 24 -8.47 0.36 5.43
CA LEU A 24 -7.70 1.55 5.07
C LEU A 24 -8.58 2.81 5.06
N PRO A 25 -8.01 4.02 5.15
CA PRO A 25 -8.72 5.24 4.76
C PRO A 25 -8.93 5.28 3.24
N SER A 26 -9.77 6.20 2.75
CA SER A 26 -9.95 6.38 1.30
C SER A 26 -8.76 7.15 0.73
N ALA A 27 -8.17 6.65 -0.34
CA ALA A 27 -7.26 7.46 -1.15
C ALA A 27 -8.10 8.46 -1.98
N SER A 28 -7.77 9.75 -1.92
CA SER A 28 -8.39 10.76 -2.78
C SER A 28 -7.85 10.71 -4.21
N ASP A 29 -6.58 10.36 -4.38
CA ASP A 29 -5.89 10.37 -5.69
C ASP A 29 -6.00 9.03 -6.46
N TYR A 30 -6.40 7.94 -5.80
CA TYR A 30 -6.63 6.64 -6.44
C TYR A 30 -8.07 6.23 -6.17
N GLU A 31 -8.94 6.34 -7.18
CA GLU A 31 -10.37 6.04 -7.09
C GLU A 31 -10.62 4.68 -6.45
N GLY A 32 -10.72 4.67 -5.12
CA GLY A 32 -11.06 3.50 -4.35
C GLY A 32 -9.96 2.47 -4.11
N GLY A 33 -8.71 2.88 -3.85
CA GLY A 33 -7.66 2.03 -3.25
C GLY A 33 -8.20 1.01 -2.22
N PRO A 34 -7.51 -0.13 -1.99
CA PRO A 34 -8.11 -1.31 -1.34
C PRO A 34 -8.85 -0.93 -0.07
N ARG A 35 -10.11 -1.38 0.06
CA ARG A 35 -10.93 -1.04 1.22
C ARG A 35 -10.37 -1.68 2.48
N VAL A 36 -10.04 -2.95 2.33
CA VAL A 36 -9.50 -3.85 3.35
C VAL A 36 -8.36 -4.58 2.68
N LEU A 37 -7.22 -4.67 3.36
CA LEU A 37 -6.11 -5.52 2.90
C LEU A 37 -6.47 -6.97 3.15
N GLU A 38 -6.43 -7.78 2.10
CA GLU A 38 -6.70 -9.22 2.15
C GLU A 38 -6.03 -9.90 0.96
N VAL A 39 -5.59 -11.14 1.15
CA VAL A 39 -5.09 -11.99 0.07
C VAL A 39 -6.24 -12.64 -0.66
N ASP A 40 -6.11 -12.73 -1.98
CA ASP A 40 -6.85 -13.68 -2.82
C ASP A 40 -5.86 -14.49 -3.68
N ALA A 41 -6.37 -15.33 -4.58
CA ALA A 41 -5.58 -16.25 -5.39
C ALA A 41 -4.41 -15.56 -6.10
N SER A 42 -3.20 -16.13 -5.98
CA SER A 42 -2.04 -15.66 -6.72
C SER A 42 -2.24 -15.81 -8.22
N GLU A 43 -1.88 -14.76 -8.95
CA GLU A 43 -1.92 -14.64 -10.39
C GLU A 43 -0.50 -14.55 -10.96
N GLY A 44 -0.34 -14.91 -12.24
CA GLY A 44 0.93 -14.84 -12.95
C GLY A 44 1.58 -16.21 -13.14
N SER A 45 2.92 -16.24 -13.12
CA SER A 45 3.69 -17.46 -13.36
C SER A 45 5.11 -17.35 -12.82
N ALA A 46 5.81 -18.48 -12.73
CA ALA A 46 7.23 -18.50 -12.35
C ALA A 46 8.13 -17.64 -13.27
N VAL A 47 7.76 -17.44 -14.54
CA VAL A 47 8.55 -16.65 -15.50
C VAL A 47 8.19 -15.16 -15.44
N ALA A 48 6.90 -14.85 -15.25
CA ALA A 48 6.40 -13.47 -15.23
C ALA A 48 6.37 -12.83 -13.83
N GLY A 49 6.72 -13.61 -12.79
CA GLY A 49 6.51 -13.26 -11.38
C GLY A 49 5.09 -13.58 -10.93
N TRP A 50 4.97 -14.13 -9.72
CA TRP A 50 3.69 -14.28 -9.04
C TRP A 50 3.29 -12.96 -8.38
N ARG A 51 2.00 -12.68 -8.42
CA ARG A 51 1.36 -11.51 -7.80
C ARG A 51 0.11 -11.98 -7.09
N PHE A 52 -0.36 -11.26 -6.08
CA PHE A 52 -1.67 -11.56 -5.49
C PHE A 52 -2.41 -10.26 -5.15
N PRO A 53 -3.75 -10.27 -5.13
CA PRO A 53 -4.52 -9.08 -4.79
C PRO A 53 -4.18 -8.56 -3.39
N ALA A 54 -4.05 -7.24 -3.28
CA ALA A 54 -3.89 -6.52 -2.02
C ALA A 54 -5.25 -6.12 -1.41
N GLY A 55 -6.30 -6.85 -1.76
CA GLY A 55 -7.68 -6.70 -1.31
C GLY A 55 -8.63 -6.01 -2.28
N GLY A 56 -9.93 -6.10 -1.96
CA GLY A 56 -11.00 -5.58 -2.80
C GLY A 56 -10.96 -4.05 -2.98
N CYS A 57 -11.09 -3.59 -4.23
CA CYS A 57 -11.24 -2.18 -4.55
C CYS A 57 -12.55 -1.62 -3.96
N ARG A 58 -12.56 -0.36 -3.50
CA ARG A 58 -13.78 0.31 -2.98
C ARG A 58 -14.81 0.55 -4.06
N VAL A 59 -14.36 0.74 -5.30
CA VAL A 59 -15.20 0.91 -6.49
C VAL A 59 -14.68 -0.01 -7.58
N SER A 60 -15.56 -0.43 -8.49
CA SER A 60 -15.14 -1.21 -9.66
C SER A 60 -14.32 -0.29 -10.57
N THR A 61 -13.03 -0.58 -10.68
CA THR A 61 -12.09 0.16 -11.53
C THR A 61 -11.55 -0.75 -12.63
N ALA A 62 -10.96 -0.16 -13.67
CA ALA A 62 -10.33 -0.92 -14.76
C ALA A 62 -8.96 -1.55 -14.37
N HIS A 63 -8.59 -1.48 -13.10
CA HIS A 63 -7.30 -1.91 -12.58
C HIS A 63 -7.44 -2.57 -11.20
N GLY A 64 -6.53 -3.48 -10.85
CA GLY A 64 -6.44 -4.09 -9.53
C GLY A 64 -5.27 -3.52 -8.71
N PHE A 65 -5.37 -3.59 -7.38
CA PHE A 65 -4.23 -3.36 -6.50
C PHE A 65 -3.62 -4.70 -6.12
N MET A 66 -2.33 -4.89 -6.40
CA MET A 66 -1.66 -6.17 -6.24
C MET A 66 -0.35 -6.02 -5.47
N ILE A 67 0.09 -7.12 -4.87
CA ILE A 67 1.42 -7.28 -4.30
C ILE A 67 2.31 -7.97 -5.33
N GLY A 68 3.38 -7.27 -5.72
CA GLY A 68 4.39 -7.69 -6.67
C GLY A 68 5.28 -8.82 -6.15
N PRO A 69 6.11 -9.44 -7.01
CA PRO A 69 6.97 -10.57 -6.62
C PRO A 69 8.08 -10.19 -5.62
N GLY A 70 8.41 -8.91 -5.48
CA GLY A 70 9.32 -8.37 -4.47
C GLY A 70 8.59 -7.70 -3.30
N ASP A 71 7.30 -8.02 -3.11
CA ASP A 71 6.39 -7.44 -2.12
C ASP A 71 6.04 -5.96 -2.34
N GLU A 72 6.29 -5.45 -3.55
CA GLU A 72 5.91 -4.10 -3.95
C GLU A 72 4.39 -3.94 -3.97
N PHE A 73 3.87 -2.82 -3.48
CA PHE A 73 2.47 -2.48 -3.65
C PHE A 73 2.30 -1.75 -4.99
N GLY A 74 1.42 -2.23 -5.85
CA GLY A 74 1.27 -1.66 -7.19
C GLY A 74 -0.10 -1.86 -7.81
N ILE A 75 -0.21 -1.35 -9.04
CA ILE A 75 -1.44 -1.36 -9.83
C ILE A 75 -1.24 -2.33 -10.99
N ASP A 76 -2.18 -3.25 -11.14
CA ASP A 76 -2.28 -4.14 -12.29
C ASP A 76 -3.39 -3.65 -13.22
N ALA A 77 -2.98 -2.96 -14.28
CA ALA A 77 -3.82 -2.45 -15.37
C ALA A 77 -3.32 -3.05 -16.70
N ASP A 78 -3.21 -2.26 -17.78
CA ASP A 78 -2.56 -2.70 -19.03
C ASP A 78 -1.11 -3.16 -18.81
N ARG A 79 -0.45 -2.58 -17.80
CA ARG A 79 0.90 -2.95 -17.37
C ARG A 79 1.00 -2.88 -15.86
N TRP A 80 1.52 -3.94 -15.26
CA TRP A 80 1.96 -3.95 -13.87
C TRP A 80 2.89 -2.77 -13.58
N THR A 81 2.53 -1.95 -12.60
CA THR A 81 3.30 -0.77 -12.20
C THR A 81 3.46 -0.75 -10.68
N PRO A 82 4.69 -0.92 -10.14
CA PRO A 82 4.94 -0.76 -8.72
C PRO A 82 4.77 0.72 -8.34
N VAL A 83 4.01 0.99 -7.28
CA VAL A 83 3.74 2.35 -6.77
C VAL A 83 4.52 2.60 -5.48
N HIS A 84 4.63 1.60 -4.62
CA HIS A 84 5.49 1.63 -3.44
C HIS A 84 6.38 0.38 -3.39
N ALA A 85 7.58 0.54 -2.86
CA ALA A 85 8.51 -0.57 -2.61
C ALA A 85 7.93 -1.64 -1.68
N GLY A 86 6.87 -1.32 -0.92
CA GLY A 86 6.08 -2.32 -0.21
C GLY A 86 4.80 -1.77 0.40
N THR A 87 3.99 -2.68 0.94
CA THR A 87 2.68 -2.39 1.55
C THR A 87 2.75 -1.39 2.70
N GLU A 88 3.81 -1.45 3.49
CA GLU A 88 4.04 -0.49 4.58
C GLU A 88 4.14 0.96 4.07
N GLY A 89 4.88 1.18 2.98
CA GLY A 89 5.01 2.50 2.36
C GLY A 89 3.66 3.04 1.86
N TRP A 90 2.85 2.16 1.26
CA TRP A 90 1.48 2.49 0.84
C TRP A 90 0.59 2.87 2.03
N VAL A 91 0.56 2.05 3.09
CA VAL A 91 -0.26 2.32 4.29
C VAL A 91 0.12 3.63 4.95
N LYS A 92 1.43 3.90 5.10
CA LYS A 92 1.93 5.17 5.65
C LYS A 92 1.55 6.36 4.77
N ALA A 93 1.67 6.23 3.45
CA ALA A 93 1.27 7.28 2.52
C ALA A 93 -0.24 7.60 2.62
N LEU A 94 -1.08 6.56 2.73
CA LEU A 94 -2.53 6.73 2.91
C LEU A 94 -2.88 7.39 4.23
N ALA A 95 -2.29 6.95 5.34
CA ALA A 95 -2.54 7.53 6.65
C ALA A 95 -2.11 9.00 6.71
N LEU A 96 -0.97 9.34 6.08
CA LEU A 96 -0.51 10.71 5.96
C LEU A 96 -1.46 11.56 5.10
N ALA A 97 -1.91 11.04 3.96
CA ALA A 97 -2.84 11.74 3.07
C ALA A 97 -4.19 12.02 3.76
N ASP A 98 -4.70 11.04 4.52
CA ASP A 98 -5.91 11.19 5.33
C ASP A 98 -5.72 12.27 6.40
N HIS A 99 -4.62 12.19 7.17
CA HIS A 99 -4.29 13.20 8.19
C HIS A 99 -4.18 14.61 7.61
N VAL A 100 -3.42 14.78 6.51
CA VAL A 100 -3.26 16.07 5.82
C VAL A 100 -4.61 16.60 5.32
N GLY A 101 -5.50 15.71 4.82
CA GLY A 101 -6.84 16.08 4.38
C GLY A 101 -7.71 16.73 5.47
N TYR A 102 -7.52 16.35 6.73
CA TYR A 102 -8.24 16.92 7.86
C TYR A 102 -7.62 18.22 8.39
N TRP A 103 -6.28 18.34 8.40
CA TRP A 103 -5.58 19.36 9.18
C TRP A 103 -4.83 20.41 8.36
N ALA A 104 -4.48 20.11 7.10
CA ALA A 104 -3.66 21.00 6.32
C ALA A 104 -4.44 22.21 5.82
N LYS A 105 -3.89 23.40 6.05
CA LYS A 105 -4.42 24.65 5.49
C LYS A 105 -4.05 24.82 4.01
N THR A 106 -3.01 24.16 3.55
CA THR A 106 -2.48 24.25 2.18
C THR A 106 -1.79 22.96 1.82
N ILE A 107 -2.04 22.47 0.61
CA ILE A 107 -1.40 21.28 0.03
C ILE A 107 -0.72 21.71 -1.26
N THR A 108 0.59 21.46 -1.37
CA THR A 108 1.37 21.73 -2.59
C THR A 108 1.81 20.40 -3.20
N LYS A 109 1.44 20.17 -4.46
CA LYS A 109 1.87 18.99 -5.23
C LYS A 109 3.13 19.35 -6.02
N ILE A 110 4.19 18.57 -5.83
CA ILE A 110 5.45 18.68 -6.59
C ILE A 110 5.73 17.36 -7.32
N GLN A 111 6.47 17.41 -8.42
CA GLN A 111 6.72 16.26 -9.31
C GLN A 111 8.11 16.35 -9.95
N GLY A 112 8.64 15.21 -10.38
CA GLY A 112 9.95 15.13 -11.05
C GLY A 112 11.05 15.73 -10.18
N GLY A 113 12.06 16.35 -10.81
CA GLY A 113 13.27 16.93 -10.17
C GLY A 113 13.05 17.74 -8.88
N ALA A 114 11.89 18.36 -8.73
CA ALA A 114 11.53 19.11 -7.52
C ALA A 114 11.36 18.21 -6.29
N VAL A 115 11.07 16.92 -6.48
CA VAL A 115 10.97 15.92 -5.41
C VAL A 115 12.37 15.61 -4.86
N GLU A 116 13.36 15.48 -5.74
CA GLU A 116 14.75 15.19 -5.36
C GLU A 116 15.42 16.39 -4.68
N GLU A 117 14.93 17.61 -4.96
CA GLU A 117 15.37 18.85 -4.31
C GLU A 117 14.62 19.16 -3.00
N LEU A 118 13.60 18.37 -2.64
CA LEU A 118 12.82 18.61 -1.43
C LEU A 118 13.64 18.25 -0.19
N ASP A 119 14.02 19.29 0.56
CA ASP A 119 14.62 19.12 1.87
C ASP A 119 13.54 18.87 2.93
N LEU A 120 13.63 17.72 3.60
CA LEU A 120 12.75 17.32 4.69
C LEU A 120 13.35 17.63 6.07
N ASP A 121 14.57 18.17 6.13
CA ASP A 121 15.22 18.51 7.39
C ASP A 121 14.44 19.58 8.14
N GLY A 122 14.15 19.31 9.41
CA GLY A 122 13.36 20.19 10.26
C GLY A 122 11.84 20.13 10.04
N ILE A 123 11.34 19.26 9.15
CA ILE A 123 9.91 18.97 9.07
C ILE A 123 9.54 18.04 10.23
N GLU A 124 8.56 18.48 11.04
CA GLU A 124 8.05 17.68 12.14
C GLU A 124 7.35 16.41 11.59
N PRO A 125 7.77 15.22 12.03
CA PRO A 125 7.09 14.00 11.64
C PRO A 125 5.70 13.90 12.26
N VAL A 126 4.75 13.29 11.55
CA VAL A 126 3.41 12.99 12.08
C VAL A 126 3.48 11.71 12.91
N PRO A 127 3.46 11.78 14.27
CA PRO A 127 3.72 10.61 15.12
C PRO A 127 2.71 9.48 14.89
N GLU A 128 1.45 9.84 14.62
CA GLU A 128 0.37 8.89 14.35
C GLU A 128 0.65 8.00 13.14
N VAL A 129 1.43 8.47 12.16
CA VAL A 129 1.82 7.70 10.97
C VAL A 129 3.11 6.91 11.19
N GLN A 130 4.03 7.41 12.01
CA GLN A 130 5.30 6.72 12.28
C GLN A 130 5.10 5.44 13.08
N ASP A 131 4.23 5.48 14.08
CA ASP A 131 4.03 4.37 15.02
C ASP A 131 3.07 3.29 14.50
N LEU A 132 2.44 3.54 13.34
CA LEU A 132 1.34 2.75 12.80
C LEU A 132 1.68 1.27 12.57
N LEU A 133 2.98 0.93 12.45
CA LEU A 133 3.47 -0.42 12.15
C LEU A 133 4.51 -0.94 13.15
N THR A 134 4.70 -0.21 14.25
CA THR A 134 5.58 -0.62 15.35
C THR A 134 4.81 -1.58 16.28
N PRO A 135 5.30 -2.81 16.52
CA PRO A 135 4.62 -3.74 17.43
C PRO A 135 4.57 -3.12 18.84
N GLY A 136 3.36 -2.80 19.30
CA GLY A 136 3.11 -2.19 20.62
C GLY A 136 2.46 -0.79 20.60
N GLY A 137 2.21 -0.18 19.43
CA GLY A 137 1.51 1.11 19.28
C GLY A 137 0.00 1.05 19.51
N GLY A 138 -0.45 0.40 20.58
CA GLY A 138 -1.85 0.39 20.99
C GLY A 138 -2.20 1.66 21.78
N ALA A 139 -3.08 2.47 21.21
CA ALA A 139 -3.92 3.48 21.87
C ALA A 139 -3.23 4.55 22.74
N ARG A 140 -3.11 5.76 22.20
CA ARG A 140 -3.41 6.97 22.99
C ARG A 140 -4.62 7.65 22.38
N THR A 141 -5.79 7.34 22.95
CA THR A 141 -7.00 8.15 22.79
C THR A 141 -6.78 9.48 23.51
N HIS A 142 -6.98 10.58 22.80
CA HIS A 142 -7.30 11.88 23.40
C HIS A 142 -8.82 12.08 23.40
#